data_AF-A0A6A3IYI7-F1
#
_entry.id   AF-A0A6A3IYI7-F1
#
_cell.length_a   1.000
_cell.length_b   1.000
_cell.length_c   1.000
_cell.angle_alpha   90.00
_cell.angle_beta   90.00
_cell.angle_gamma   90.00
#
_symmetry.space_group_name_H-M   'P 1'
#
loop_
_entity.id
_entity.type
_entity.pdbx_description
1 polymer ?
#
loop_
_entity_poly.entity_id
_entity_poly.type
_entity_poly.pdbx_seq_one_letter_code
_entity_poly.pdbx_strand_id
1 'polypeptide(L)'
;MVSPPRHVLLMPEDIQASAVVPTPAYGTVTAMSGMTASVRPQAPPHLNVEVAASTIRLRQVLPDEYGTGAPGEWLRKAAIGVSDGLYVTGQVIVFNGSEATLRTLRGEFHCRTADLVEVSPVLFFLTGKQQPRTADMTVEELVEQNTGILDRLLGTTQRGSCSIPRVLAGYMPARQQPQPTDTIEWINALSGVETTVGVRHAVDYVHFIDGNRRLTASVRDTIGDRFDAEPRFAGDQTESPTNDDVTDQADLEELLASIG
;
A
#
# COMPACT_ATOMS: atom_id res chain seq x y z
N MET A 1 -3.72 -14.92 38.62
CA MET A 1 -3.91 -13.73 37.78
C MET A 1 -3.67 -14.14 36.34
N VAL A 2 -4.66 -13.98 35.47
CA VAL A 2 -4.49 -14.25 34.03
C VAL A 2 -3.74 -13.07 33.44
N SER A 3 -2.64 -13.32 32.71
CA SER A 3 -1.92 -12.26 32.00
C SER A 3 -2.87 -11.54 31.04
N PRO A 4 -2.79 -10.20 30.90
CA PRO A 4 -3.62 -9.49 29.95
C PRO A 4 -3.40 -10.03 28.53
N PRO A 5 -4.45 -10.08 27.69
CA PRO A 5 -4.32 -10.53 26.31
C PRO A 5 -3.30 -9.65 25.58
N ARG A 6 -2.43 -10.29 24.79
CA ARG A 6 -1.48 -9.59 23.93
C ARG A 6 -2.12 -9.42 22.55
N HIS A 7 -2.18 -8.17 22.11
CA HIS A 7 -2.67 -7.79 20.80
C HIS A 7 -1.49 -7.49 19.89
N VAL A 8 -1.59 -7.85 18.61
CA VAL A 8 -0.53 -7.69 17.61
C VAL A 8 -1.14 -7.21 16.30
N LEU A 9 -0.41 -6.36 15.58
CA LEU A 9 -0.69 -6.06 14.17
C LEU A 9 0.11 -7.03 13.30
N LEU A 10 -0.59 -7.89 12.56
CA LEU A 10 0.02 -8.81 11.60
C LEU A 10 0.06 -8.18 10.22
N MET A 11 1.20 -8.31 9.55
CA MET A 11 1.31 -7.99 8.13
C MET A 11 1.04 -9.26 7.30
N PRO A 12 0.52 -9.14 6.07
CA PRO A 12 0.23 -10.30 5.23
C PRO A 12 1.42 -11.26 5.06
N GLU A 13 2.64 -10.73 4.95
CA GLU A 13 3.88 -11.52 4.82
C GLU A 13 4.30 -12.29 6.08
N ASP A 14 3.73 -11.97 7.26
CA ASP A 14 3.99 -12.73 8.49
C ASP A 14 3.25 -14.06 8.51
N ILE A 15 2.19 -14.18 7.71
CA ILE A 15 1.24 -15.28 7.74
C ILE A 15 1.65 -16.29 6.69
N GLN A 16 1.91 -17.53 7.11
CA GLN A 16 2.22 -18.60 6.17
C GLN A 16 1.04 -18.85 5.22
N ALA A 17 1.36 -19.12 3.95
CA ALA A 17 0.51 -19.06 2.75
C ALA A 17 -0.87 -19.79 2.77
N SER A 18 -1.21 -20.50 3.83
CA SER A 18 -2.49 -21.21 3.98
C SER A 18 -3.70 -20.33 4.32
N ALA A 19 -3.48 -19.11 4.82
CA ALA A 19 -4.53 -18.13 5.11
C ALA A 19 -4.15 -16.78 4.49
N VAL A 20 -4.68 -16.46 3.32
CA VAL A 20 -4.43 -15.16 2.66
C VAL A 20 -5.23 -14.09 3.40
N VAL A 21 -4.56 -13.34 4.29
CA VAL A 21 -5.08 -12.08 4.81
C VAL A 21 -4.50 -10.98 3.92
N PRO A 22 -5.31 -10.33 3.06
CA PRO A 22 -4.79 -9.48 1.99
C PRO A 22 -4.33 -8.09 2.46
N THR A 23 -4.64 -7.75 3.70
CA THR A 23 -4.31 -6.47 4.33
C THR A 23 -3.73 -6.71 5.72
N PRO A 24 -3.00 -5.75 6.29
CA PRO A 24 -2.63 -5.81 7.69
C PRO A 24 -3.87 -6.06 8.57
N ALA A 25 -3.72 -6.88 9.61
CA ALA A 25 -4.84 -7.29 10.44
C ALA A 25 -4.44 -7.39 11.90
N TYR A 26 -5.31 -6.90 12.76
CA TYR A 26 -5.15 -7.03 14.20
C TYR A 26 -5.48 -8.44 14.66
N GLY A 27 -4.75 -8.96 15.64
CA GLY A 27 -4.96 -10.29 16.19
C GLY A 27 -4.72 -10.38 17.68
N THR A 28 -5.33 -11.39 18.30
CA THR A 28 -5.07 -11.75 19.70
C THR A 28 -4.18 -12.98 19.75
N VAL A 29 -3.08 -12.90 20.49
CA VAL A 29 -2.17 -14.04 20.72
C VAL A 29 -2.89 -15.07 21.60
N THR A 30 -3.08 -16.29 21.09
CA THR A 30 -3.79 -17.38 21.79
C THR A 30 -2.82 -18.35 22.47
N ALA A 31 -1.64 -18.55 21.88
CA ALA A 31 -0.58 -19.38 22.44
C ALA A 31 0.80 -18.90 21.97
N MET A 32 1.83 -19.15 22.78
CA MET A 32 3.23 -18.98 22.38
C MET A 32 4.00 -20.23 22.77
N SER A 33 4.77 -20.79 21.84
CA SER A 33 5.61 -21.97 22.06
C SER A 33 6.96 -21.76 21.40
N GLY A 34 8.00 -21.56 22.22
CA GLY A 34 9.37 -21.36 21.73
C GLY A 34 9.47 -20.19 20.75
N MET A 35 9.77 -20.53 19.48
CA MET A 35 9.98 -19.56 18.40
C MET A 35 8.71 -19.22 17.61
N THR A 36 7.58 -19.88 17.88
CA THR A 36 6.31 -19.65 17.18
C THR A 36 5.22 -19.16 18.13
N ALA A 37 4.27 -18.41 17.57
CA ALA A 37 3.07 -17.95 18.26
C ALA A 37 1.84 -18.26 17.41
N SER A 38 0.76 -18.65 18.07
CA SER A 38 -0.56 -18.77 17.47
C SER A 38 -1.33 -17.49 17.72
N VAL A 39 -1.83 -16.87 16.66
CA VAL A 39 -2.59 -15.62 16.71
C VAL A 39 -3.93 -15.84 16.05
N ARG A 40 -4.98 -15.29 16.64
CA ARG A 40 -6.31 -15.26 16.04
C ARG A 40 -6.59 -13.86 15.49
N PRO A 41 -6.60 -13.67 14.15
CA PRO A 41 -6.95 -12.40 13.54
C PRO A 41 -8.40 -12.00 13.84
N GLN A 42 -8.64 -10.69 13.99
CA GLN A 42 -9.98 -10.10 14.01
C GLN A 42 -10.62 -10.13 12.63
N ALA A 43 -9.83 -10.05 11.56
CA ALA A 43 -10.35 -10.21 10.21
C ALA A 43 -10.89 -11.64 9.97
N PRO A 44 -12.00 -11.81 9.25
CA PRO A 44 -12.42 -13.12 8.74
C PRO A 44 -11.27 -13.78 7.97
N PRO A 45 -11.09 -15.11 8.04
CA PRO A 45 -12.02 -16.11 8.58
C PRO A 45 -11.88 -16.41 10.09
N HIS A 46 -11.15 -15.59 10.86
CA HIS A 46 -10.88 -15.82 12.29
C HIS A 46 -10.20 -17.15 12.63
N LEU A 47 -9.50 -17.73 11.65
CA LEU A 47 -8.68 -18.92 11.82
C LEU A 47 -7.38 -18.55 12.52
N ASN A 48 -6.91 -19.42 13.41
CA ASN A 48 -5.61 -19.22 14.03
C ASN A 48 -4.51 -19.34 12.96
N VAL A 49 -3.59 -18.38 12.97
CA VAL A 49 -2.40 -18.35 12.12
C VAL A 49 -1.16 -18.54 12.98
N GLU A 50 -0.18 -19.24 12.44
CA GLU A 50 1.14 -19.37 13.07
C GLU A 50 2.07 -18.28 12.54
N VAL A 51 2.74 -17.59 13.46
CA VAL A 51 3.68 -16.51 13.17
C VAL A 51 4.93 -16.64 14.05
N ALA A 52 6.01 -15.97 13.66
CA ALA A 52 7.23 -15.95 14.46
C ALA A 52 7.00 -15.22 15.80
N ALA A 53 7.55 -15.76 16.88
CA ALA A 53 7.45 -15.16 18.21
C ALA A 53 8.16 -13.79 18.29
N SER A 54 9.12 -13.50 17.41
CA SER A 54 9.75 -12.19 17.25
C SER A 54 8.75 -11.13 16.73
N THR A 55 7.89 -11.48 15.77
CA THR A 55 6.84 -10.60 15.24
C THR A 55 5.93 -10.09 16.35
N ILE A 56 5.55 -10.98 17.29
CA ILE A 56 4.71 -10.61 18.44
C ILE A 56 5.37 -9.55 19.33
N ARG A 57 6.69 -9.61 19.50
CA ARG A 57 7.43 -8.66 20.35
C ARG A 57 7.60 -7.31 19.68
N LEU A 58 7.79 -7.29 18.36
CA LEU A 58 8.06 -6.08 17.60
C LEU A 58 6.79 -5.29 17.26
N ARG A 59 5.65 -5.98 17.06
CA ARG A 59 4.40 -5.38 16.56
C ARG A 59 3.25 -5.46 17.56
N GLN A 60 3.60 -5.50 18.85
CA GLN A 60 2.59 -5.48 19.91
C GLN A 60 1.85 -4.13 19.88
N VAL A 61 0.53 -4.18 19.89
CA VAL A 61 -0.31 -2.98 19.90
C VAL A 61 -0.96 -2.79 21.27
N LEU A 62 -1.22 -1.54 21.61
CA LEU A 62 -1.94 -1.21 22.84
C LEU A 62 -3.41 -1.63 22.71
N PRO A 63 -4.06 -2.04 23.82
CA PRO A 63 -5.49 -2.40 23.80
C PRO A 63 -6.39 -1.30 23.25
N ASP A 64 -6.05 -0.03 23.49
CA ASP A 64 -6.80 1.11 22.98
C ASP A 64 -6.76 1.12 21.45
N GLU A 65 -5.59 0.98 20.82
CA GLU A 65 -5.46 0.91 19.37
C GLU A 65 -6.25 -0.28 18.78
N TYR A 66 -6.15 -1.45 19.41
CA TYR A 66 -6.88 -2.66 19.04
C TYR A 66 -8.41 -2.49 19.09
N GLY A 67 -8.92 -1.61 19.96
CA GLY A 67 -10.34 -1.29 20.09
C GLY A 67 -10.82 -0.09 19.26
N THR A 68 -9.91 0.75 18.77
CA THR A 68 -10.25 2.06 18.17
C THR A 68 -10.24 2.00 16.64
N GLY A 69 -11.14 1.20 16.06
CA GLY A 69 -11.38 1.19 14.62
C GLY A 69 -10.24 0.66 13.74
N ALA A 70 -9.25 -0.02 14.34
CA ALA A 70 -8.20 -0.77 13.64
C ALA A 70 -7.39 0.07 12.62
N PRO A 71 -6.74 1.19 13.04
CA PRO A 71 -6.10 2.14 12.14
C PRO A 71 -4.95 1.54 11.31
N GLY A 72 -4.28 0.51 11.81
CA GLY A 72 -3.23 -0.21 11.11
C GLY A 72 -3.71 -0.98 9.88
N GLU A 73 -5.01 -1.26 9.74
CA GLU A 73 -5.56 -1.89 8.52
C GLU A 73 -5.49 -0.96 7.30
N TRP A 74 -5.29 0.36 7.52
CA TRP A 74 -5.08 1.31 6.45
C TRP A 74 -3.73 1.19 5.77
N LEU A 75 -2.71 0.64 6.45
CA LEU A 75 -1.37 0.51 5.87
C LEU A 75 -1.42 -0.18 4.51
N ARG A 76 -0.72 0.42 3.55
CA ARG A 76 -0.58 -0.03 2.15
C ARG A 76 -1.86 0.08 1.32
N LYS A 77 -2.99 0.55 1.87
CA LYS A 77 -4.20 0.84 1.10
C LYS A 77 -4.08 2.17 0.37
N ALA A 78 -4.73 2.25 -0.80
CA ALA A 78 -5.00 3.54 -1.43
C ALA A 78 -6.21 4.19 -0.77
N ALA A 79 -6.08 5.47 -0.41
CA ALA A 79 -7.11 6.23 0.27
C ALA A 79 -7.16 7.68 -0.20
N ILE A 80 -8.33 8.29 -0.02
CA ILE A 80 -8.49 9.74 0.07
C ILE A 80 -8.36 10.12 1.55
N GLY A 81 -7.61 11.17 1.85
CA GLY A 81 -7.58 11.81 3.15
C GLY A 81 -7.76 13.31 3.04
N VAL A 82 -7.89 13.98 4.19
CA VAL A 82 -7.96 15.45 4.29
C VAL A 82 -6.70 15.97 4.99
N SER A 83 -6.03 16.91 4.35
CA SER A 83 -4.83 17.58 4.87
C SER A 83 -4.94 19.08 4.61
N ASP A 84 -4.87 19.91 5.66
CA ASP A 84 -5.00 21.38 5.57
C ASP A 84 -6.19 21.88 4.74
N GLY A 85 -7.34 21.20 4.87
CA GLY A 85 -8.56 21.54 4.13
C GLY A 85 -8.54 21.15 2.64
N LEU A 86 -7.57 20.35 2.20
CA LEU A 86 -7.46 19.79 0.85
C LEU A 86 -7.71 18.29 0.90
N TYR A 87 -8.42 17.75 -0.09
CA TYR A 87 -8.41 16.32 -0.32
C TYR A 87 -7.10 15.90 -0.98
N VAL A 88 -6.53 14.81 -0.50
CA VAL A 88 -5.32 14.19 -1.06
C VAL A 88 -5.62 12.73 -1.33
N THR A 89 -5.20 12.23 -2.50
CA THR A 89 -5.33 10.80 -2.85
C THR A 89 -3.94 10.18 -2.89
N GLY A 90 -3.74 9.09 -2.14
CA GLY A 90 -2.43 8.49 -1.94
C GLY A 90 -2.48 7.08 -1.37
N GLN A 91 -1.31 6.48 -1.19
CA GLN A 91 -1.16 5.24 -0.44
C GLN A 91 -0.79 5.55 1.01
N VAL A 92 -1.42 4.89 1.98
CA VAL A 92 -1.06 5.02 3.39
C VAL A 92 0.24 4.26 3.64
N ILE A 93 1.30 4.97 4.01
CA ILE A 93 2.65 4.40 4.21
C ILE A 93 3.01 4.26 5.69
N VAL A 94 2.42 5.11 6.54
CA VAL A 94 2.66 5.16 7.99
C VAL A 94 1.33 5.49 8.66
N PHE A 95 1.14 4.95 9.86
CA PHE A 95 0.07 5.38 10.76
C PHE A 95 0.61 5.54 12.18
N ASN A 96 0.00 6.43 12.95
CA ASN A 96 0.28 6.67 14.35
C ASN A 96 -1.05 6.88 15.10
N GLY A 97 -1.79 5.79 15.27
CA GLY A 97 -3.11 5.81 15.91
C GLY A 97 -4.15 6.62 15.14
N SER A 98 -4.34 7.89 15.51
CA SER A 98 -5.34 8.79 14.90
C SER A 98 -4.86 9.50 13.63
N GLU A 99 -3.57 9.41 13.30
CA GLU A 99 -2.97 10.04 12.13
C GLU A 99 -2.39 9.01 11.16
N ALA A 100 -2.44 9.32 9.88
CA ALA A 100 -1.87 8.55 8.80
C ALA A 100 -1.10 9.45 7.85
N THR A 101 0.00 8.94 7.31
CA THR A 101 0.77 9.60 6.26
C THR A 101 0.44 8.96 4.93
N LEU A 102 -0.10 9.76 4.01
CA LEU A 102 -0.40 9.37 2.65
C LEU A 102 0.75 9.82 1.75
N ARG A 103 1.37 8.87 1.05
CA ARG A 103 2.27 9.19 -0.06
C ARG A 103 1.45 9.48 -1.31
N THR A 104 1.70 10.64 -1.92
CA THR A 104 1.02 11.09 -3.14
C THR A 104 2.03 11.36 -4.26
N LEU A 105 1.56 11.66 -5.48
CA LEU A 105 2.40 12.16 -6.59
C LEU A 105 3.05 13.52 -6.28
N ARG A 106 2.57 14.24 -5.26
CA ARG A 106 3.09 15.54 -4.83
C ARG A 106 3.96 15.47 -3.58
N GLY A 107 4.21 14.28 -3.05
CA GLY A 107 4.89 14.06 -1.78
C GLY A 107 3.95 13.52 -0.71
N GLU A 108 4.36 13.64 0.55
CA GLU A 108 3.68 13.03 1.69
C GLU A 108 2.79 14.02 2.43
N PHE A 109 1.61 13.56 2.85
CA PHE A 109 0.59 14.37 3.51
C PHE A 109 0.08 13.67 4.78
N HIS A 110 -0.11 14.45 5.84
CA HIS A 110 -0.64 13.95 7.11
C HIS A 110 -2.15 14.14 7.12
N CYS A 111 -2.88 13.08 7.44
CA CYS A 111 -4.34 13.02 7.47
C CYS A 111 -4.80 12.34 8.76
N ARG A 112 -6.03 12.62 9.20
CA ARG A 112 -6.62 11.84 10.29
C ARG A 112 -7.12 10.51 9.75
N THR A 113 -6.90 9.42 10.49
CA THR A 113 -7.38 8.07 10.12
C THR A 113 -8.90 8.00 10.02
N ALA A 114 -9.60 8.80 10.82
CA ALA A 114 -11.07 8.91 10.80
C ALA A 114 -11.63 9.57 9.52
N ASP A 115 -10.82 10.32 8.79
CA ASP A 115 -11.23 11.01 7.56
C ASP A 115 -10.87 10.20 6.30
N LEU A 116 -10.27 9.01 6.46
CA LEU A 116 -9.82 8.21 5.33
C LEU A 116 -10.98 7.50 4.64
N VAL A 117 -10.95 7.54 3.31
CA VAL A 117 -11.89 6.81 2.45
C VAL A 117 -11.09 5.92 1.51
N GLU A 118 -11.34 4.61 1.53
CA GLU A 118 -10.66 3.65 0.68
C GLU A 118 -11.01 3.88 -0.80
N VAL A 119 -10.01 3.81 -1.68
CA VAL A 119 -10.19 3.95 -3.14
C VAL A 119 -9.39 2.91 -3.90
N SER A 120 -9.75 2.69 -5.16
CA SER A 120 -8.97 1.81 -6.05
C SER A 120 -7.55 2.36 -6.26
N PRO A 121 -6.49 1.52 -6.20
CA PRO A 121 -5.11 1.92 -6.42
C PRO A 121 -4.88 2.77 -7.67
N VAL A 122 -5.53 2.47 -8.79
CA VAL A 122 -5.33 3.24 -10.04
C VAL A 122 -5.80 4.69 -9.94
N LEU A 123 -6.75 5.00 -9.05
CA LEU A 123 -7.17 6.38 -8.82
C LEU A 123 -6.04 7.20 -8.25
N PHE A 124 -5.19 6.62 -7.39
CA PHE A 124 -4.00 7.31 -6.92
C PHE A 124 -3.09 7.77 -8.08
N PHE A 125 -2.86 6.92 -9.09
CA PHE A 125 -2.07 7.26 -10.27
C PHE A 125 -2.74 8.32 -11.15
N LEU A 126 -4.07 8.33 -11.20
CA LEU A 126 -4.87 9.20 -12.06
C LEU A 126 -5.20 10.57 -11.44
N THR A 127 -5.41 10.62 -10.12
CA THR A 127 -5.87 11.80 -9.38
C THR A 127 -4.88 12.30 -8.34
N GLY A 128 -3.75 11.62 -8.11
CA GLY A 128 -2.77 11.96 -7.07
C GLY A 128 -2.10 13.33 -7.20
N LYS A 129 -2.28 14.04 -8.34
CA LYS A 129 -1.86 15.44 -8.51
C LYS A 129 -2.94 16.46 -8.12
N GLN A 130 -4.20 16.04 -7.97
CA GLN A 130 -5.29 16.92 -7.57
C GLN A 130 -5.27 17.16 -6.06
N GLN A 131 -5.66 18.38 -5.70
CA GLN A 131 -5.92 18.77 -4.33
C GLN A 131 -7.15 19.68 -4.28
N PRO A 132 -8.35 19.13 -4.53
CA PRO A 132 -9.59 19.89 -4.39
C PRO A 132 -9.74 20.38 -2.95
N ARG A 133 -10.29 21.58 -2.77
CA ARG A 133 -10.56 22.12 -1.44
C ARG A 133 -11.83 21.48 -0.89
N THR A 134 -11.79 21.11 0.38
CA THR A 134 -12.95 20.64 1.15
C THR A 134 -14.06 21.70 1.25
N ALA A 135 -13.72 22.98 1.07
CA ALA A 135 -14.70 24.08 1.00
C ALA A 135 -15.48 24.13 -0.31
N ASP A 136 -14.93 23.58 -1.41
CA ASP A 136 -15.48 23.69 -2.75
C ASP A 136 -16.19 22.39 -3.20
N MET A 137 -15.92 21.26 -2.52
CA MET A 137 -16.39 19.94 -2.90
C MET A 137 -16.54 19.05 -1.66
N THR A 138 -17.58 18.22 -1.63
CA THR A 138 -17.79 17.20 -0.60
C THR A 138 -17.02 15.92 -0.90
N VAL A 139 -16.83 15.06 0.11
CA VAL A 139 -16.16 13.77 -0.09
C VAL A 139 -17.00 12.84 -0.95
N GLU A 140 -18.33 12.92 -0.84
CA GLU A 140 -19.28 12.15 -1.64
C GLU A 140 -19.19 12.52 -3.11
N GLU A 141 -19.16 13.81 -3.45
CA GLU A 141 -18.95 14.27 -4.83
C GLU A 141 -17.60 13.80 -5.38
N LEU A 142 -16.55 13.80 -4.55
CA LEU A 142 -15.21 13.35 -4.96
C LEU A 142 -15.19 11.84 -5.23
N VAL A 143 -15.88 11.06 -4.40
CA VAL A 143 -16.07 9.63 -4.60
C VAL A 143 -16.87 9.37 -5.88
N GLU A 144 -17.94 10.11 -6.14
CA GLU A 144 -18.71 10.01 -7.38
C GLU A 144 -17.86 10.33 -8.62
N GLN A 145 -17.04 11.40 -8.55
CA GLN A 145 -16.06 11.72 -9.59
C GLN A 145 -15.11 10.55 -9.85
N ASN A 146 -14.58 9.94 -8.78
CA ASN A 146 -13.65 8.82 -8.85
C ASN A 146 -14.31 7.54 -9.43
N THR A 147 -15.54 7.25 -9.04
CA THR A 147 -16.33 6.18 -9.67
C THR A 147 -16.52 6.43 -11.16
N GLY A 148 -16.85 7.67 -11.54
CA GLY A 148 -16.95 8.07 -12.94
C GLY A 148 -15.65 7.92 -13.71
N ILE A 149 -14.49 8.15 -13.09
CA ILE A 149 -13.17 7.91 -13.69
C ILE A 149 -12.93 6.40 -13.92
N LEU A 150 -13.18 5.58 -12.89
CA LEU A 150 -13.03 4.11 -12.97
C LEU A 150 -13.96 3.51 -14.03
N ASP A 151 -15.20 3.98 -14.11
CA ASP A 151 -16.17 3.50 -15.08
C ASP A 151 -15.72 3.75 -16.52
N ARG A 152 -15.07 4.88 -16.79
CA ARG A 152 -14.49 5.18 -18.10
C ARG A 152 -13.23 4.37 -18.40
N LEU A 153 -12.48 4.01 -17.38
CA LEU A 153 -11.29 3.16 -17.52
C LEU A 153 -11.68 1.71 -17.85
N LEU A 154 -12.56 1.14 -17.02
CA LEU A 154 -13.02 -0.24 -17.14
C LEU A 154 -14.02 -0.42 -18.29
N GLY A 155 -14.82 0.61 -18.57
CA GLY A 155 -15.89 0.58 -19.56
C GLY A 155 -17.13 -0.16 -19.07
N THR A 156 -17.54 0.12 -17.84
CA THR A 156 -18.74 -0.42 -17.17
C THR A 156 -20.01 0.24 -17.70
N THR A 157 -19.98 1.56 -17.88
CA THR A 157 -21.13 2.37 -18.35
C THR A 157 -21.01 2.78 -19.82
N GLN A 158 -19.80 2.73 -20.38
CA GLN A 158 -19.50 3.11 -21.76
C GLN A 158 -18.29 2.34 -22.32
N ARG A 159 -17.82 2.66 -23.53
CA ARG A 159 -16.59 2.06 -24.06
C ARG A 159 -15.39 2.50 -23.21
N GLY A 160 -14.72 1.52 -22.59
CA GLY A 160 -13.53 1.76 -21.77
C GLY A 160 -12.36 2.35 -22.57
N SER A 161 -11.49 3.10 -21.92
CA SER A 161 -10.28 3.65 -22.52
C SER A 161 -9.10 3.65 -21.54
N CYS A 162 -7.91 3.30 -22.03
CA CYS A 162 -6.64 3.52 -21.30
C CYS A 162 -5.94 4.84 -21.69
N SER A 163 -6.62 5.75 -22.39
CA SER A 163 -6.07 7.07 -22.72
C SER A 163 -6.34 8.03 -21.57
N ILE A 164 -5.30 8.41 -20.83
CA ILE A 164 -5.40 9.29 -19.65
C ILE A 164 -6.22 10.56 -19.96
N PRO A 165 -5.99 11.30 -21.07
CA PRO A 165 -6.80 12.48 -21.38
C PRO A 165 -8.28 12.18 -21.61
N ARG A 166 -8.63 11.01 -22.17
CA ARG A 166 -10.03 10.62 -22.41
C ARG A 166 -10.70 10.18 -21.11
N VAL A 167 -10.00 9.44 -20.26
CA VAL A 167 -10.50 8.99 -18.96
C VAL A 167 -10.80 10.20 -18.07
N LEU A 168 -9.87 11.16 -18.02
CA LEU A 168 -9.94 12.34 -17.15
C LEU A 168 -10.69 13.54 -17.75
N ALA A 169 -11.22 13.43 -18.98
CA ALA A 169 -11.90 14.51 -19.67
C ALA A 169 -13.08 15.06 -18.84
N GLY A 170 -13.06 16.36 -18.53
CA GLY A 170 -14.12 17.00 -17.73
C GLY A 170 -14.01 16.80 -16.21
N TYR A 171 -13.15 15.91 -15.72
CA TYR A 171 -12.84 15.77 -14.28
C TYR A 171 -11.57 16.51 -13.88
N MET A 172 -10.63 16.65 -14.82
CA MET A 172 -9.35 17.30 -14.56
C MET A 172 -8.86 18.11 -15.76
N PRO A 173 -8.44 19.38 -15.55
CA PRO A 173 -7.77 20.16 -16.58
C PRO A 173 -6.52 19.46 -17.10
N ALA A 174 -6.27 19.50 -18.41
CA ALA A 174 -5.14 18.80 -19.05
C ALA A 174 -3.77 19.09 -18.41
N ARG A 175 -3.55 20.33 -17.95
CA ARG A 175 -2.30 20.73 -17.28
C ARG A 175 -2.06 20.05 -15.91
N GLN A 176 -3.12 19.56 -15.27
CA GLN A 176 -3.06 18.88 -13.97
C GLN A 176 -3.03 17.35 -14.13
N GLN A 177 -3.31 16.85 -15.33
CA GLN A 177 -3.33 15.41 -15.59
C GLN A 177 -1.93 14.81 -15.44
N PRO A 178 -1.83 13.59 -14.89
CA PRO A 178 -0.57 12.87 -14.83
C PRO A 178 -0.09 12.55 -16.24
N GLN A 179 1.23 12.54 -16.42
CA GLN A 179 1.85 12.11 -17.66
C GLN A 179 2.00 10.59 -17.65
N PRO A 180 1.88 9.91 -18.81
CA PRO A 180 2.12 8.47 -18.89
C PRO A 180 3.50 8.02 -18.39
N THR A 181 4.48 8.92 -18.43
CA THR A 181 5.87 8.71 -17.99
C THR A 181 6.09 8.98 -16.51
N ASP A 182 5.10 9.51 -15.79
CA ASP A 182 5.21 9.71 -14.35
C ASP A 182 5.31 8.34 -13.65
N THR A 183 6.11 8.27 -12.61
CA THR A 183 6.31 7.09 -11.76
C THR A 183 5.99 7.39 -10.31
N ILE A 184 5.68 6.33 -9.55
CA ILE A 184 5.32 6.41 -8.14
C ILE A 184 5.96 5.23 -7.40
N GLU A 185 6.47 5.49 -6.20
CA GLU A 185 6.83 4.44 -5.24
C GLU A 185 5.58 3.85 -4.58
N TRP A 186 5.34 2.58 -4.83
CA TRP A 186 4.18 1.83 -4.38
C TRP A 186 4.61 0.67 -3.49
N ILE A 187 4.00 0.55 -2.32
CA ILE A 187 4.24 -0.58 -1.41
C ILE A 187 3.25 -1.70 -1.77
N ASN A 188 3.76 -2.89 -2.11
CA ASN A 188 2.87 -4.01 -2.34
C ASN A 188 2.07 -4.34 -1.07
N ALA A 189 0.74 -4.45 -1.20
CA ALA A 189 -0.13 -4.76 -0.07
C ALA A 189 0.23 -6.10 0.61
N LEU A 190 0.62 -7.12 -0.17
CA LEU A 190 0.87 -8.49 0.32
C LEU A 190 2.30 -8.75 0.80
N SER A 191 3.32 -8.22 0.11
CA SER A 191 4.72 -8.49 0.43
C SER A 191 5.38 -7.37 1.21
N GLY A 192 4.80 -6.17 1.21
CA GLY A 192 5.41 -4.98 1.79
C GLY A 192 6.63 -4.45 1.03
N VAL A 193 6.98 -5.06 -0.10
CA VAL A 193 8.08 -4.61 -0.94
C VAL A 193 7.67 -3.33 -1.66
N GLU A 194 8.52 -2.33 -1.59
CA GLU A 194 8.37 -1.07 -2.31
C GLU A 194 8.87 -1.25 -3.76
N THR A 195 8.06 -0.80 -4.72
CA THR A 195 8.38 -0.87 -6.14
C THR A 195 8.01 0.45 -6.82
N THR A 196 8.80 0.82 -7.83
CA THR A 196 8.46 1.92 -8.72
C THR A 196 7.45 1.45 -9.77
N VAL A 197 6.32 2.15 -9.88
CA VAL A 197 5.24 1.84 -10.82
C VAL A 197 4.94 3.06 -11.68
N GLY A 198 4.90 2.88 -12.99
CA GLY A 198 4.54 3.93 -13.95
C GLY A 198 3.03 4.12 -14.07
N VAL A 199 2.60 5.36 -14.23
CA VAL A 199 1.17 5.70 -14.46
C VAL A 199 0.62 4.98 -15.68
N ARG A 200 1.40 4.85 -16.76
CA ARG A 200 0.95 4.13 -17.96
C ARG A 200 0.67 2.66 -17.66
N HIS A 201 1.54 2.00 -16.90
CA HIS A 201 1.38 0.60 -16.53
C HIS A 201 0.16 0.39 -15.67
N ALA A 202 -0.01 1.18 -14.60
CA ALA A 202 -1.19 1.10 -13.73
C ALA A 202 -2.51 1.24 -14.52
N VAL A 203 -2.58 2.20 -15.44
CA VAL A 203 -3.77 2.43 -16.28
C VAL A 203 -4.00 1.29 -17.27
N ASP A 204 -2.95 0.78 -17.92
CA ASP A 204 -3.08 -0.33 -18.85
C ASP A 204 -3.45 -1.63 -18.13
N TYR A 205 -2.84 -1.91 -16.98
CA TYR A 205 -3.14 -3.07 -16.15
C TYR A 205 -4.62 -3.11 -15.79
N VAL A 206 -5.16 -2.04 -15.20
CA VAL A 206 -6.58 -1.99 -14.86
C VAL A 206 -7.48 -2.02 -16.10
N HIS A 207 -7.11 -1.34 -17.18
CA HIS A 207 -7.94 -1.34 -18.39
C HIS A 207 -8.08 -2.74 -19.01
N PHE A 208 -6.98 -3.50 -19.09
CA PHE A 208 -6.97 -4.79 -19.78
C PHE A 208 -7.23 -5.97 -18.86
N ILE A 209 -6.61 -6.02 -17.69
CA ILE A 209 -6.73 -7.13 -16.73
C ILE A 209 -8.04 -6.98 -15.95
N ASP A 210 -8.22 -5.91 -15.18
CA ASP A 210 -9.43 -5.71 -14.37
C ASP A 210 -10.66 -5.46 -15.24
N GLY A 211 -10.48 -4.78 -16.38
CA GLY A 211 -11.51 -4.58 -17.40
C GLY A 211 -11.82 -5.83 -18.24
N ASN A 212 -11.15 -6.97 -17.98
CA ASN A 212 -11.31 -8.26 -18.66
C ASN A 212 -11.33 -8.14 -20.20
N ARG A 213 -10.37 -7.38 -20.75
CA ARG A 213 -10.24 -7.15 -22.18
C ARG A 213 -9.29 -8.16 -22.81
N ARG A 214 -9.49 -8.42 -24.10
CA ARG A 214 -8.60 -9.31 -24.85
C ARG A 214 -7.22 -8.66 -25.00
N LEU A 215 -6.21 -9.38 -24.53
CA LEU A 215 -4.80 -9.01 -24.70
C LEU A 215 -4.33 -9.37 -26.11
N THR A 216 -3.80 -8.40 -26.85
CA THR A 216 -2.99 -8.69 -28.04
C THR A 216 -1.60 -9.18 -27.60
N ALA A 217 -0.87 -9.84 -28.50
CA ALA A 217 0.49 -10.32 -28.20
C ALA A 217 1.39 -9.17 -27.67
N SER A 218 1.35 -8.01 -28.33
CA SER A 218 2.12 -6.82 -27.94
C SER A 218 1.79 -6.28 -26.54
N VAL A 219 0.53 -6.37 -26.11
CA VAL A 219 0.11 -5.89 -24.77
C VAL A 219 0.53 -6.90 -23.71
N ARG A 220 0.47 -8.19 -24.01
CA ARG A 220 0.87 -9.25 -23.07
C ARG A 220 2.32 -9.10 -22.61
N ASP A 221 3.22 -8.73 -23.53
CA ASP A 221 4.64 -8.59 -23.23
C ASP A 221 4.96 -7.35 -22.37
N THR A 222 4.02 -6.41 -22.24
CA THR A 222 4.25 -5.11 -21.57
C THR A 222 3.43 -4.89 -20.31
N ILE A 223 2.36 -5.65 -20.10
CA ILE A 223 1.42 -5.45 -19.00
C ILE A 223 1.84 -6.12 -17.68
N GLY A 224 2.72 -7.12 -17.74
CA GLY A 224 3.16 -7.87 -16.57
C GLY A 224 2.06 -8.68 -15.89
N ASP A 225 2.43 -9.40 -14.84
CA ASP A 225 1.50 -10.29 -14.11
C ASP A 225 0.78 -9.56 -12.96
N ARG A 226 1.34 -8.44 -12.47
CA ARG A 226 0.81 -7.69 -11.32
C ARG A 226 0.75 -6.19 -11.59
N PHE A 227 -0.21 -5.55 -10.94
CA PHE A 227 -0.40 -4.10 -10.96
C PHE A 227 0.87 -3.32 -10.58
N ASP A 228 1.63 -3.84 -9.62
CA ASP A 228 2.80 -3.19 -9.03
C ASP A 228 4.14 -3.80 -9.47
N ALA A 229 4.13 -4.68 -10.46
CA ALA A 229 5.32 -5.28 -11.06
C ALA A 229 5.40 -4.89 -12.53
N GLU A 230 5.73 -3.62 -12.79
CA GLU A 230 5.94 -3.15 -14.17
C GLU A 230 7.19 -3.82 -14.76
N PRO A 231 7.06 -4.57 -15.88
CA PRO A 231 8.20 -5.30 -16.45
C PRO A 231 9.40 -4.41 -16.80
N ARG A 232 9.19 -3.12 -17.02
CA ARG A 232 10.25 -2.15 -17.34
C ARG A 232 11.16 -1.86 -16.14
N PHE A 233 10.65 -1.96 -14.92
CA PHE A 233 11.39 -1.72 -13.68
C PHE A 233 11.82 -3.02 -13.00
N ALA A 234 11.42 -4.19 -13.53
CA ALA A 234 11.79 -5.50 -12.98
C ALA A 234 13.31 -5.75 -12.99
N GLY A 235 14.09 -5.05 -13.83
CA GLY A 235 15.54 -5.13 -13.87
C GLY A 235 16.30 -4.24 -12.87
N ASP A 236 15.60 -3.30 -12.21
CA ASP A 236 16.19 -2.33 -11.26
C ASP A 236 16.00 -2.76 -9.79
N GLN A 237 15.40 -3.93 -9.56
CA GLN A 237 15.38 -4.59 -8.25
C GLN A 237 16.76 -5.21 -7.95
N THR A 238 17.78 -4.36 -7.84
CA THR A 238 19.07 -4.76 -7.30
C THR A 238 18.86 -5.09 -5.83
N GLU A 239 18.97 -6.40 -5.54
CA GLU A 239 19.42 -7.02 -4.29
C GLU A 239 19.22 -6.19 -3.00
N SER A 240 18.36 -6.69 -2.13
CA SER A 240 18.49 -6.41 -0.69
C SER A 240 19.96 -6.60 -0.30
N PRO A 241 20.58 -5.70 0.48
CA PRO A 241 21.90 -5.98 1.00
C PRO A 241 21.76 -7.21 1.91
N THR A 242 22.22 -8.36 1.40
CA THR A 242 22.59 -9.48 2.23
C THR A 242 23.63 -8.91 3.18
N ASN A 243 23.27 -8.78 4.46
CA ASN A 243 24.22 -8.47 5.53
C ASN A 243 25.18 -9.67 5.68
N ASP A 244 26.07 -9.84 4.70
CA ASP A 244 27.29 -10.64 4.78
C ASP A 244 28.45 -9.66 4.59
N ASP A 245 28.64 -8.77 5.57
CA ASP A 245 29.93 -8.17 5.86
C ASP A 245 29.87 -7.44 7.22
N VAL A 246 29.99 -8.23 8.30
CA VAL A 246 30.64 -7.75 9.53
C VAL A 246 31.59 -8.87 9.99
N THR A 247 32.63 -9.08 9.20
CA THR A 247 33.84 -9.76 9.66
C THR A 247 35.01 -8.79 9.54
N ASP A 248 34.96 -7.66 10.25
CA ASP A 248 36.07 -6.67 10.25
C ASP A 248 36.15 -5.91 11.58
N GLN A 249 36.02 -6.64 12.69
CA GLN A 249 36.30 -6.08 14.03
C GLN A 249 37.50 -6.74 14.73
N ALA A 250 38.03 -7.84 14.18
CA ALA A 250 39.26 -8.47 14.67
C ALA A 250 40.53 -7.76 14.13
N ASP A 251 40.49 -7.28 12.89
CA ASP A 251 41.68 -6.70 12.23
C ASP A 251 42.00 -5.27 12.72
N LEU A 252 41.02 -4.56 13.30
CA LEU A 252 41.22 -3.23 13.86
C LEU A 252 41.91 -3.26 15.24
N GLU A 253 41.69 -4.30 16.05
CA GLU A 253 42.38 -4.45 17.34
C GLU A 253 43.85 -4.86 17.17
N GLU A 254 44.17 -5.67 16.15
CA GLU A 254 45.55 -6.09 15.85
C GLU A 254 46.40 -4.92 15.31
N LEU A 255 45.81 -4.02 14.51
CA LEU A 255 46.48 -2.81 14.02
C LEU A 255 46.72 -1.76 15.11
N LEU A 256 45.87 -1.67 16.14
CA LEU A 256 46.05 -0.73 17.25
C LEU A 256 47.06 -1.23 18.29
N ALA A 257 47.28 -2.55 18.38
CA ALA A 257 48.28 -3.15 19.26
C ALA A 257 49.73 -3.01 18.74
N SER A 258 49.94 -2.72 17.44
CA SER A 258 51.27 -2.62 16.84
C SER A 258 51.89 -1.21 16.88
N ILE A 259 51.22 -0.23 17.50
CA ILE A 259 51.66 1.17 17.57
C ILE A 259 51.94 1.62 19.02
N GLY A 260 51.99 0.68 19.98
CA GLY A 260 52.36 0.89 21.38
C GLY A 260 53.77 0.43 21.70
#